data_AF-A0AA86VMG6-F1
#
_entry.id   AF-A0AA86VMG6-F1
#
_cell.length_a   1.000
_cell.length_b   1.000
_cell.length_c   1.000
_cell.angle_alpha   90.00
_cell.angle_beta   90.00
_cell.angle_gamma   90.00
#
_symmetry.space_group_name_H-M   'P 1'
#
loop_
_entity.id
_entity.type
_entity.pdbx_description
1 polymer ?
#
loop_
_entity_poly.entity_id
_entity_poly.type
_entity_poly.pdbx_seq_one_letter_code
_entity_poly.pdbx_strand_id
1 'polypeptide(L)'
;MDDILPCVDNATAQETLSRSKEVTSELVNLVNQVITNASNINFAPNFTPLYYNQSGPLMPLLCNPFHPDMTDRQCDAGEVTLSNATQVYGSFVCQVSPSEICMTQGRLTPTFYNQVSAGINVANALYSYAPSLVELQDCTFVRETLSLISTDHCPGLRRYSRWIYVGLVMVSFAVMFSLIFWIVYGRERRHRLYTKELKALTPTRAPPPGQALALAQIPEGDKYN
;
A
#
# COMPACT_ATOMS: atom_id res chain seq x y z
N MET A 1 4.08 4.62 7.95
CA MET A 1 3.30 3.46 7.42
C MET A 1 2.26 3.91 6.39
N ASP A 2 2.12 5.22 6.27
CA ASP A 2 1.02 5.94 5.64
C ASP A 2 1.30 6.15 4.12
N ASP A 3 2.56 5.99 3.68
CA ASP A 3 2.95 6.01 2.26
C ASP A 3 2.54 4.76 1.45
N ILE A 4 2.04 3.70 2.09
CA ILE A 4 1.75 2.40 1.45
C ILE A 4 0.24 2.15 1.30
N LEU A 5 -0.59 2.75 2.17
CA LEU A 5 -2.04 2.65 2.07
C LEU A 5 -2.58 3.96 1.50
N PRO A 6 -3.41 3.94 0.44
CA PRO A 6 -4.08 5.14 -0.09
C PRO A 6 -5.24 5.54 0.82
N CYS A 7 -4.93 5.87 2.07
CA CYS A 7 -5.86 6.34 3.07
C CYS A 7 -6.35 7.74 2.73
N VAL A 8 -7.67 7.92 2.66
CA VAL A 8 -8.30 9.23 2.68
C VAL A 8 -8.94 9.46 4.05
N ASP A 9 -9.17 10.72 4.40
CA ASP A 9 -9.95 11.03 5.61
C ASP A 9 -11.42 10.68 5.42
N ASN A 10 -12.13 10.46 6.53
CA ASN A 10 -13.54 10.08 6.53
C ASN A 10 -14.43 11.07 5.76
N ALA A 11 -14.16 12.39 5.80
CA ALA A 11 -14.98 13.36 5.09
C ALA A 11 -14.81 13.24 3.56
N THR A 12 -13.58 13.07 3.07
CA THR A 12 -13.30 12.75 1.65
C THR A 12 -13.91 11.41 1.24
N ALA A 13 -13.90 10.41 2.13
CA ALA A 13 -14.51 9.11 1.89
C ALA A 13 -16.05 9.21 1.75
N GLN A 14 -16.71 9.97 2.63
CA GLN A 14 -18.14 10.26 2.56
C GLN A 14 -18.54 11.14 1.36
N GLU A 15 -17.72 12.12 0.96
CA GLU A 15 -17.94 12.84 -0.30
C GLU A 15 -17.85 11.87 -1.48
N THR A 16 -16.85 10.98 -1.50
CA THR A 16 -16.70 9.95 -2.55
C THR A 16 -17.93 9.02 -2.63
N LEU A 17 -18.51 8.65 -1.48
CA LEU A 17 -19.79 7.92 -1.44
C LEU A 17 -20.94 8.74 -2.04
N SER A 18 -21.07 10.01 -1.67
CA SER A 18 -22.10 10.92 -2.20
C SER A 18 -21.98 11.09 -3.72
N ARG A 19 -20.75 11.24 -4.25
CA ARG A 19 -20.49 11.28 -5.70
C ARG A 19 -20.81 9.96 -6.39
N SER A 20 -20.56 8.83 -5.73
CA SER A 20 -20.93 7.51 -6.26
C SER A 20 -22.45 7.34 -6.35
N LYS A 21 -23.22 7.86 -5.38
CA LYS A 21 -24.69 7.93 -5.46
C LYS A 21 -25.17 8.84 -6.60
N GLU A 22 -24.56 10.02 -6.74
CA GLU A 22 -24.84 11.00 -7.80
C GLU A 22 -24.66 10.39 -9.21
N VAL A 23 -23.49 9.78 -9.48
CA VAL A 23 -23.20 9.12 -10.77
C VAL A 23 -24.16 7.94 -11.04
N THR A 24 -24.51 7.17 -10.01
CA THR A 24 -25.47 6.07 -10.14
C THR A 24 -26.87 6.59 -10.50
N SER A 25 -27.31 7.67 -9.85
CA SER A 25 -28.58 8.35 -10.11
C SER A 25 -28.63 8.92 -11.53
N GLU A 26 -27.57 9.60 -11.98
CA GLU A 26 -27.46 10.13 -13.34
C GLU A 26 -27.49 9.01 -14.40
N LEU A 27 -26.76 7.91 -14.18
CA LEU A 27 -26.72 6.78 -15.10
C LEU A 27 -28.09 6.08 -15.22
N VAL A 28 -28.84 5.97 -14.13
CA VAL A 28 -30.23 5.51 -14.16
C VAL A 28 -31.13 6.48 -14.95
N ASN A 29 -30.98 7.79 -14.73
CA ASN A 29 -31.76 8.80 -15.45
C ASN A 29 -31.48 8.77 -16.96
N LEU A 30 -30.23 8.57 -17.38
CA LEU A 30 -29.85 8.41 -18.79
C LEU A 30 -30.48 7.15 -19.40
N VAL A 31 -30.45 6.01 -18.70
CA VAL A 31 -31.11 4.77 -19.16
C VAL A 31 -32.62 4.99 -19.28
N ASN A 32 -33.25 5.66 -18.31
CA ASN A 32 -34.68 5.96 -18.37
C ASN A 32 -35.04 6.90 -19.52
N GLN A 33 -34.23 7.92 -19.81
CA GLN A 33 -34.43 8.78 -20.99
C GLN A 33 -34.34 7.98 -22.31
N VAL A 34 -33.40 7.05 -22.43
CA VAL A 34 -33.31 6.16 -23.60
C VAL A 34 -34.55 5.26 -23.70
N ILE A 35 -35.02 4.70 -22.57
CA ILE A 35 -36.24 3.88 -22.53
C ILE A 35 -37.46 4.69 -22.96
N THR A 36 -37.71 5.87 -22.37
CA THR A 36 -38.90 6.67 -22.68
C THR A 36 -38.85 7.30 -24.07
N ASN A 37 -37.69 7.80 -24.50
CA ASN A 37 -37.57 8.66 -25.67
C ASN A 37 -37.06 7.92 -26.93
N ALA A 38 -36.55 6.69 -26.79
CA ALA A 38 -36.14 5.86 -27.91
C ALA A 38 -36.83 4.48 -27.94
N SER A 39 -36.70 3.67 -26.89
CA SER A 39 -37.20 2.28 -26.91
C SER A 39 -38.72 2.17 -26.87
N ASN A 40 -39.39 3.10 -26.18
CA ASN A 40 -40.85 3.15 -26.07
C ASN A 40 -41.53 4.05 -27.13
N ILE A 41 -40.77 4.77 -27.96
CA ILE A 41 -41.31 5.60 -29.04
C ILE A 41 -41.29 4.82 -30.36
N ASN A 42 -42.48 4.60 -30.92
CA ASN A 42 -42.64 4.06 -32.26
C ASN A 42 -42.28 5.13 -33.32
N PHE A 43 -41.00 5.23 -33.68
CA PHE A 43 -40.55 6.12 -34.75
C PHE A 43 -41.17 5.77 -36.12
N ALA A 44 -41.22 6.75 -37.02
CA ALA A 44 -41.61 6.52 -38.42
C ALA A 44 -40.43 5.97 -39.26
N PRO A 45 -40.69 5.25 -40.38
CA PRO A 45 -39.66 4.55 -41.17
C PRO A 45 -38.51 5.42 -41.73
N ASN A 46 -38.70 6.73 -41.77
CA ASN A 46 -37.72 7.72 -42.23
C ASN A 46 -36.70 8.13 -41.15
N PHE A 47 -36.89 7.76 -39.88
CA PHE A 47 -35.97 8.07 -38.78
C PHE A 47 -34.93 6.96 -38.56
N THR A 48 -34.17 6.59 -39.59
CA THR A 48 -33.01 5.70 -39.41
C THR A 48 -31.87 6.47 -38.71
N PRO A 49 -31.11 5.84 -37.78
CA PRO A 49 -31.15 4.43 -37.37
C PRO A 49 -32.16 4.11 -36.25
N LEU A 50 -32.87 5.10 -35.68
CA LEU A 50 -33.77 4.90 -34.52
C LEU A 50 -35.07 4.13 -34.85
N TYR A 51 -35.40 3.98 -36.13
CA TYR A 51 -36.54 3.20 -36.58
C TYR A 51 -36.30 1.70 -36.46
N TYR A 52 -37.09 1.05 -35.61
CA TYR A 52 -37.19 -0.40 -35.47
C TYR A 52 -38.66 -0.81 -35.56
N ASN A 53 -38.92 -2.05 -35.96
CA ASN A 53 -40.28 -2.62 -35.93
C ASN A 53 -40.69 -3.00 -34.48
N GLN A 54 -40.90 -1.97 -33.64
CA GLN A 54 -41.15 -2.08 -32.20
C GLN A 54 -42.52 -2.70 -31.87
N SER A 55 -42.65 -4.00 -32.12
CA SER A 55 -43.89 -4.77 -31.89
C SER A 55 -44.01 -5.35 -30.46
N GLY A 56 -43.03 -5.09 -29.59
CA GLY A 56 -43.03 -5.58 -28.20
C GLY A 56 -43.84 -4.72 -27.21
N PRO A 57 -44.16 -5.25 -26.01
CA PRO A 57 -44.73 -4.46 -24.91
C PRO A 57 -43.79 -3.33 -24.50
N LEU A 58 -44.32 -2.26 -23.89
CA LEU A 58 -43.50 -1.14 -23.39
C LEU A 58 -42.50 -1.64 -22.34
N MET A 59 -41.26 -1.16 -22.45
CA MET A 59 -40.25 -1.42 -21.43
C MET A 59 -40.60 -0.65 -20.14
N PRO A 60 -40.56 -1.31 -18.97
CA PRO A 60 -40.65 -0.63 -17.68
C PRO A 60 -39.41 0.24 -17.44
N LEU A 61 -39.51 1.18 -16.50
CA LEU A 61 -38.40 2.06 -16.12
C LEU A 61 -37.44 1.38 -15.16
N LEU A 62 -36.18 1.79 -15.23
CA LEU A 62 -35.16 1.42 -14.27
C LEU A 62 -35.37 2.21 -12.98
N CYS A 63 -35.48 1.52 -11.86
CA CYS A 63 -35.58 2.15 -10.55
C CYS A 63 -34.29 2.92 -10.25
N ASN A 64 -34.43 4.22 -9.96
CA ASN A 64 -33.39 4.98 -9.28
C ASN A 64 -33.47 4.64 -7.78
N PRO A 65 -32.43 4.05 -7.16
CA PRO A 65 -32.46 3.69 -5.74
C PRO A 65 -32.31 4.89 -4.80
N PHE A 66 -32.13 6.10 -5.33
CA PHE A 66 -31.98 7.33 -4.56
C PHE A 66 -33.08 8.35 -4.85
N HIS A 67 -33.44 9.13 -3.84
CA HIS A 67 -34.19 10.37 -3.99
C HIS A 67 -33.28 11.51 -4.54
N PRO A 68 -33.85 12.64 -5.00
CA PRO A 68 -33.06 13.78 -5.49
C PRO A 68 -32.09 14.41 -4.47
N ASP A 69 -32.26 14.13 -3.17
CA ASP A 69 -31.38 14.53 -2.07
C ASP A 69 -30.33 13.45 -1.72
N MET A 70 -30.19 12.41 -2.55
CA MET A 70 -29.30 11.25 -2.38
C MET A 70 -29.61 10.35 -1.16
N THR A 71 -30.79 10.52 -0.53
CA THR A 71 -31.30 9.55 0.44
C THR A 71 -31.78 8.28 -0.26
N ASP A 72 -31.66 7.14 0.43
CA ASP A 72 -32.03 5.83 -0.14
C ASP A 72 -33.55 5.69 -0.22
N ARG A 73 -34.06 5.18 -1.35
CA ARG A 73 -35.49 4.91 -1.54
C ARG A 73 -35.75 3.46 -1.94
N GLN A 74 -36.97 3.01 -1.65
CA GLN A 74 -37.49 1.78 -2.22
C GLN A 74 -38.09 2.05 -3.61
N CYS A 75 -37.90 1.10 -4.53
CA CYS A 75 -38.46 1.16 -5.88
C CYS A 75 -39.99 1.02 -5.87
N ASP A 76 -40.66 1.75 -6.76
CA ASP A 76 -42.11 1.71 -6.92
C ASP A 76 -42.60 0.49 -7.71
N ALA A 77 -43.88 0.15 -7.54
CA ALA A 77 -44.50 -0.95 -8.26
C ALA A 77 -44.51 -0.67 -9.78
N GLY A 78 -43.79 -1.49 -10.54
CA GLY A 78 -43.63 -1.36 -11.99
C GLY A 78 -42.26 -0.86 -12.44
N GLU A 79 -41.40 -0.40 -11.52
CA GLU A 79 -39.99 -0.17 -11.78
C GLU A 79 -39.17 -1.46 -11.67
N VAL A 80 -38.02 -1.51 -12.34
CA VAL A 80 -37.10 -2.66 -12.29
C VAL A 80 -35.85 -2.30 -11.47
N THR A 81 -35.48 -3.15 -10.51
CA THR A 81 -34.27 -2.94 -9.70
C THR A 81 -32.98 -3.12 -10.53
N LEU A 82 -31.93 -2.36 -10.19
CA LEU A 82 -30.60 -2.47 -10.83
C LEU A 82 -30.08 -3.91 -10.92
N SER A 83 -30.30 -4.71 -9.87
CA SER A 83 -29.89 -6.12 -9.79
C SER A 83 -30.55 -7.03 -10.83
N ASN A 84 -31.81 -6.75 -11.18
CA ASN A 84 -32.65 -7.61 -12.03
C ASN A 84 -32.83 -7.05 -13.45
N ALA A 85 -32.46 -5.78 -13.67
CA ALA A 85 -32.78 -5.05 -14.89
C ALA A 85 -32.17 -5.65 -16.17
N THR A 86 -30.96 -6.21 -16.12
CA THR A 86 -30.37 -6.91 -17.27
C THR A 86 -31.18 -8.15 -17.65
N GLN A 87 -31.59 -8.96 -16.67
CA GLN A 87 -32.44 -10.14 -16.89
C GLN A 87 -33.82 -9.77 -17.45
N VAL A 88 -34.46 -8.73 -16.89
CA VAL A 88 -35.78 -8.27 -17.36
C VAL A 88 -35.69 -7.69 -18.77
N TYR A 89 -34.74 -6.79 -19.04
CA TYR A 89 -34.57 -6.16 -20.35
C TYR A 89 -34.11 -7.15 -21.43
N GLY A 90 -33.46 -8.25 -21.05
CA GLY A 90 -33.16 -9.36 -21.97
C GLY A 90 -34.41 -9.95 -22.64
N SER A 91 -35.57 -9.90 -21.99
CA SER A 91 -36.85 -10.35 -22.57
C SER A 91 -37.44 -9.41 -23.63
N PHE A 92 -36.93 -8.18 -23.75
CA PHE A 92 -37.36 -7.19 -24.75
C PHE A 92 -36.45 -7.15 -26.00
N VAL A 93 -35.43 -8.01 -26.05
CA VAL A 93 -34.47 -8.08 -27.17
C VAL A 93 -35.11 -8.81 -28.36
N CYS A 94 -35.11 -8.15 -29.52
CA CYS A 94 -35.55 -8.74 -30.77
C CYS A 94 -34.40 -9.46 -31.50
N GLN A 95 -34.74 -10.44 -32.35
CA GLN A 95 -33.83 -10.89 -33.39
C GLN A 95 -33.77 -9.83 -34.50
N VAL A 96 -32.57 -9.52 -35.01
CA VAL A 96 -32.35 -8.48 -36.01
C VAL A 96 -32.05 -9.04 -37.40
N SER A 97 -32.40 -8.26 -38.42
CA SER A 97 -31.96 -8.47 -39.80
C SER A 97 -30.49 -8.04 -40.01
N PRO A 98 -29.87 -8.32 -41.17
CA PRO A 98 -28.55 -7.77 -41.52
C PRO A 98 -28.46 -6.23 -41.55
N SER A 99 -29.59 -5.54 -41.42
CA SER A 99 -29.69 -4.08 -41.35
C SER A 99 -29.95 -3.56 -39.93
N GLU A 100 -29.74 -4.37 -38.88
CA GLU A 100 -30.02 -4.07 -37.46
C GLU A 100 -31.50 -3.74 -37.16
N ILE A 101 -32.44 -4.14 -38.01
CA ILE A 101 -33.88 -3.92 -37.79
C ILE A 101 -34.49 -5.15 -37.12
N CYS A 102 -35.30 -4.96 -36.07
CA CYS A 102 -36.06 -6.03 -35.43
C CYS A 102 -36.96 -6.80 -36.42
N MET A 103 -36.76 -8.12 -36.49
CA MET A 103 -37.57 -9.07 -37.26
C MET A 103 -38.63 -9.75 -36.39
N THR A 104 -38.37 -9.92 -35.09
CA THR A 104 -39.32 -10.45 -34.10
C THR A 104 -39.89 -9.33 -33.23
N GLN A 105 -40.94 -9.65 -32.46
CA GLN A 105 -41.41 -8.77 -31.39
C GLN A 105 -40.26 -8.44 -30.41
N GLY A 106 -40.21 -7.19 -29.97
CA GLY A 106 -39.19 -6.64 -29.08
C GLY A 106 -39.12 -5.11 -29.21
N ARG A 107 -38.25 -4.49 -28.41
CA ARG A 107 -37.97 -3.03 -28.41
C ARG A 107 -36.48 -2.68 -28.39
N LEU A 108 -35.61 -3.66 -28.09
CA LEU A 108 -34.16 -3.50 -28.14
C LEU A 108 -33.55 -4.38 -29.22
N THR A 109 -32.62 -3.83 -30.00
CA THR A 109 -31.66 -4.66 -30.74
C THR A 109 -30.62 -5.24 -29.77
N PRO A 110 -29.93 -6.35 -30.12
CA PRO A 110 -28.82 -6.86 -29.31
C PRO A 110 -27.72 -5.81 -29.08
N THR A 111 -27.46 -4.95 -30.07
CA THR A 111 -26.50 -3.85 -30.01
C THR A 111 -26.88 -2.78 -28.98
N PHE A 112 -28.14 -2.35 -28.93
CA PHE A 112 -28.63 -1.42 -27.90
C PHE A 112 -28.70 -2.07 -26.51
N TYR A 113 -29.16 -3.32 -26.43
CA TYR A 113 -29.22 -4.05 -25.17
C TYR A 113 -27.84 -4.17 -24.50
N ASN A 114 -26.78 -4.45 -25.26
CA ASN A 114 -25.42 -4.52 -24.73
C ASN A 114 -24.92 -3.17 -24.18
N GLN A 115 -25.28 -2.04 -24.82
CA GLN A 115 -24.92 -0.71 -24.33
C GLN A 115 -25.68 -0.34 -23.05
N VAL A 116 -27.00 -0.56 -23.03
CA VAL A 116 -27.84 -0.27 -21.87
C VAL A 116 -27.49 -1.17 -20.68
N SER A 117 -27.26 -2.47 -20.91
CA SER A 117 -26.87 -3.41 -19.85
C SER A 117 -25.47 -3.13 -19.30
N ALA A 118 -24.52 -2.63 -20.09
CA ALA A 118 -23.23 -2.17 -19.58
C ALA A 118 -23.40 -1.00 -18.58
N GLY A 119 -24.23 0.00 -18.91
CA GLY A 119 -24.56 1.10 -18.00
C GLY A 119 -25.24 0.61 -16.71
N ILE A 120 -26.24 -0.27 -16.83
CA ILE A 120 -26.93 -0.89 -15.68
C ILE A 120 -25.95 -1.66 -14.79
N ASN A 121 -25.03 -2.43 -15.37
CA ASN A 121 -24.04 -3.19 -14.60
C ASN A 121 -23.08 -2.26 -13.83
N VAL A 122 -22.67 -1.13 -14.42
CA VAL A 122 -21.86 -0.11 -13.73
C VAL A 122 -22.65 0.53 -12.59
N ALA A 123 -23.89 0.96 -12.83
CA ALA A 123 -24.77 1.51 -11.80
C ALA A 123 -25.03 0.51 -10.65
N ASN A 124 -25.27 -0.76 -10.97
CA ASN A 124 -25.45 -1.83 -9.99
C ASN A 124 -24.17 -2.11 -9.18
N ALA A 125 -23.00 -2.06 -9.82
CA ALA A 125 -21.71 -2.23 -9.15
C ALA A 125 -21.39 -1.04 -8.22
N LEU A 126 -21.60 0.20 -8.66
CA LEU A 126 -21.48 1.39 -7.82
C LEU A 126 -22.43 1.31 -6.63
N TYR A 127 -23.71 1.03 -6.86
CA TYR A 127 -24.71 0.87 -5.80
C TYR A 127 -24.32 -0.21 -4.77
N SER A 128 -23.87 -1.38 -5.22
CA SER A 128 -23.61 -2.53 -4.35
C SER A 128 -22.27 -2.47 -3.62
N TYR A 129 -21.24 -1.87 -4.23
CA TYR A 129 -19.86 -1.93 -3.72
C TYR A 129 -19.32 -0.60 -3.19
N ALA A 130 -19.87 0.56 -3.58
CA ALA A 130 -19.35 1.86 -3.11
C ALA A 130 -19.31 2.01 -1.58
N PRO A 131 -20.32 1.57 -0.79
CA PRO A 131 -20.25 1.67 0.67
C PRO A 131 -19.04 0.95 1.26
N SER A 132 -18.80 -0.31 0.88
CA SER A 132 -17.68 -1.11 1.38
C SER A 132 -16.32 -0.60 0.86
N LEU A 133 -16.26 -0.09 -0.37
CA LEU A 133 -15.05 0.55 -0.92
C LEU A 133 -14.67 1.82 -0.16
N VAL A 134 -15.66 2.57 0.33
CA VAL A 134 -15.50 3.77 1.16
C VAL A 134 -15.08 3.42 2.59
N GLU A 135 -15.62 2.35 3.18
CA GLU A 135 -15.14 1.82 4.47
C GLU A 135 -13.70 1.28 4.41
N LEU A 136 -13.25 0.77 3.27
CA LEU A 136 -11.86 0.38 3.02
C LEU A 136 -10.92 1.59 2.84
N GLN A 137 -11.46 2.72 2.40
CA GLN A 137 -10.75 3.99 2.22
C GLN A 137 -10.59 4.78 3.52
N ASP A 138 -11.59 4.72 4.41
CA ASP A 138 -11.43 5.12 5.81
C ASP A 138 -10.52 4.11 6.51
N CYS A 139 -9.23 4.41 6.52
CA CYS A 139 -8.20 3.53 7.06
C CYS A 139 -8.31 3.20 8.56
N THR A 140 -9.35 3.63 9.28
CA THR A 140 -9.68 3.10 10.62
C THR A 140 -9.68 1.57 10.64
N PHE A 141 -10.44 0.89 9.77
CA PHE A 141 -10.50 -0.57 9.73
C PHE A 141 -9.14 -1.22 9.48
N VAL A 142 -8.39 -0.73 8.48
CA VAL A 142 -7.09 -1.32 8.12
C VAL A 142 -6.05 -1.02 9.20
N ARG A 143 -6.06 0.18 9.79
CA ARG A 143 -5.14 0.58 10.87
C ARG A 143 -5.40 -0.21 12.15
N GLU A 144 -6.66 -0.43 12.52
CA GLU A 144 -7.01 -1.29 13.66
C GLU A 144 -6.54 -2.72 13.40
N THR A 145 -6.87 -3.30 12.24
CA THR A 145 -6.50 -4.67 11.88
C THR A 145 -4.97 -4.86 11.84
N LEU A 146 -4.23 -3.95 11.21
CA LEU A 146 -2.76 -4.00 11.18
C LEU A 146 -2.14 -3.80 12.57
N SER A 147 -2.72 -2.92 13.40
CA SER A 147 -2.30 -2.71 14.78
C SER A 147 -2.45 -3.99 15.59
N LEU A 148 -3.62 -4.62 15.56
CA LEU A 148 -3.95 -5.86 16.25
C LEU A 148 -3.02 -7.02 15.83
N ILE A 149 -2.80 -7.19 14.52
CA ILE A 149 -1.85 -8.18 13.99
C ILE A 149 -0.41 -7.87 14.40
N SER A 150 -0.01 -6.59 14.43
CA SER A 150 1.32 -6.16 14.86
C SER A 150 1.58 -6.46 16.34
N THR A 151 0.57 -6.27 17.21
CA THR A 151 0.68 -6.60 18.64
C THR A 151 0.65 -8.10 18.91
N ASP A 152 -0.30 -8.84 18.33
CA ASP A 152 -0.53 -10.24 18.71
C ASP A 152 0.32 -11.25 17.93
N HIS A 153 0.55 -11.02 16.63
CA HIS A 153 1.14 -12.01 15.74
C HIS A 153 2.63 -11.76 15.42
N CYS A 154 3.19 -10.59 15.78
CA CYS A 154 4.60 -10.27 15.57
C CYS A 154 5.52 -10.15 16.83
N PRO A 155 5.27 -10.79 17.99
CA PRO A 155 6.16 -10.68 19.15
C PRO A 155 7.55 -11.28 18.86
N GLY A 156 7.61 -12.36 18.07
CA GLY A 156 8.87 -13.00 17.66
C GLY A 156 9.76 -12.07 16.83
N LEU A 157 9.21 -11.40 15.82
CA LEU A 157 9.97 -10.52 14.94
C LEU A 157 10.58 -9.33 15.69
N ARG A 158 9.82 -8.76 16.64
CA ARG A 158 10.27 -7.69 17.55
C ARG A 158 11.31 -8.17 18.57
N ARG A 159 11.28 -9.46 18.95
CA ARG A 159 12.28 -10.08 19.83
C ARG A 159 13.59 -10.33 19.07
N TYR A 160 13.54 -10.94 17.89
CA TYR A 160 14.73 -11.25 17.09
C TYR A 160 15.43 -9.99 16.57
N SER A 161 14.71 -8.98 16.11
CA SER A 161 15.33 -7.70 15.69
C SER A 161 16.06 -7.01 16.85
N ARG A 162 15.51 -7.08 18.07
CA ARG A 162 16.18 -6.58 19.29
C ARG A 162 17.47 -7.36 19.61
N TRP A 163 17.48 -8.69 19.48
CA TRP A 163 18.70 -9.48 19.66
C TRP A 163 19.77 -9.17 18.60
N ILE A 164 19.36 -9.04 17.32
CA ILE A 164 20.26 -8.66 16.21
C ILE A 164 20.84 -7.26 16.44
N TYR A 165 20.02 -6.30 16.87
CA TYR A 165 20.46 -4.94 17.19
C TYR A 165 21.49 -4.92 18.34
N VAL A 166 21.22 -5.66 19.43
CA VAL A 166 22.18 -5.80 20.54
C VAL A 166 23.50 -6.44 20.05
N GLY A 167 23.44 -7.47 19.19
CA GLY A 167 24.61 -8.07 18.58
C GLY A 167 25.43 -7.07 17.75
N LEU A 168 24.78 -6.30 16.88
CA LEU A 168 25.39 -5.24 16.07
C LEU A 168 26.08 -4.18 16.93
N VAL A 169 25.43 -3.73 18.00
CA VAL A 169 25.99 -2.76 18.96
C VAL A 169 27.25 -3.34 19.64
N MET A 170 27.20 -4.58 20.12
CA MET A 170 28.35 -5.24 20.76
C MET A 170 29.54 -5.42 19.81
N VAL A 171 29.29 -5.79 18.55
CA VAL A 171 30.34 -5.89 17.51
C VAL A 171 30.93 -4.51 17.21
N SER A 172 30.11 -3.46 17.10
CA SER A 172 30.58 -2.09 16.89
C SER A 172 31.52 -1.63 18.01
N PHE A 173 31.15 -1.85 19.28
CA PHE A 173 32.03 -1.56 20.42
C PHE A 173 33.33 -2.37 20.37
N ALA A 174 33.28 -3.67 20.08
CA ALA A 174 34.48 -4.52 20.01
C ALA A 174 35.47 -4.03 18.93
N VAL A 175 34.97 -3.63 17.75
CA VAL A 175 35.80 -3.04 16.69
C VAL A 175 36.41 -1.71 17.14
N MET A 176 35.62 -0.82 17.74
CA MET A 176 36.10 0.48 18.25
C MET A 176 37.23 0.32 19.28
N PHE A 177 37.05 -0.56 20.27
CA PHE A 177 38.11 -0.86 21.25
C PHE A 177 39.36 -1.47 20.59
N SER A 178 39.18 -2.40 19.64
CA SER A 178 40.30 -3.01 18.90
C SER A 178 41.14 -1.98 18.15
N LEU A 179 40.49 -1.00 17.50
CA LEU A 179 41.18 0.10 16.82
C LEU A 179 41.92 1.02 17.79
N ILE A 180 41.33 1.34 18.94
CA ILE A 180 41.98 2.15 19.99
C ILE A 180 43.23 1.45 20.51
N PHE A 181 43.15 0.16 20.87
CA PHE A 181 44.32 -0.61 21.32
C PHE A 181 45.41 -0.69 20.24
N TRP A 182 45.04 -0.86 18.97
CA TRP A 182 45.98 -0.90 17.86
C TRP A 182 46.73 0.43 17.68
N ILE A 183 46.04 1.57 17.82
CA ILE A 183 46.65 2.91 17.77
C ILE A 183 47.61 3.11 18.95
N VAL A 184 47.22 2.75 20.17
CA VAL A 184 48.06 2.88 21.38
C VAL A 184 49.31 2.01 21.27
N TYR A 185 49.17 0.73 20.92
CA TYR A 185 50.29 -0.18 20.71
C TYR A 185 51.22 0.27 19.57
N GLY A 186 50.64 0.74 18.46
CA GLY A 186 51.39 1.31 17.35
C GLY A 186 52.21 2.54 17.75
N ARG A 187 51.62 3.44 18.55
CA ARG A 187 52.30 4.62 19.10
C ARG A 187 53.43 4.22 20.05
N GLU A 188 53.19 3.30 20.98
CA GLU A 188 54.22 2.84 21.92
C GLU A 188 55.37 2.13 21.20
N ARG A 189 55.06 1.26 20.22
CA ARG A 189 56.07 0.58 19.40
C ARG A 189 56.90 1.58 18.58
N ARG A 190 56.29 2.62 18.00
CA ARG A 190 57.03 3.71 17.33
C ARG A 190 57.94 4.44 18.32
N HIS A 191 57.45 4.84 19.50
CA HIS A 191 58.29 5.48 20.52
C HIS A 191 59.49 4.59 20.91
N ARG A 192 59.27 3.31 21.20
CA ARG A 192 60.35 2.35 21.54
C ARG A 192 61.37 2.18 20.43
N LEU A 193 60.99 2.31 19.16
CA LEU A 193 61.92 2.28 18.01
C LEU A 193 62.69 3.59 17.90
N TYR A 194 62.03 4.76 17.93
CA TYR A 194 62.72 6.06 17.88
C TYR A 194 63.73 6.23 19.03
N THR A 195 63.43 5.76 20.25
CA THR A 195 64.39 5.79 21.37
C THR A 195 65.57 4.83 21.18
N LYS A 196 65.42 3.75 20.41
CA LYS A 196 66.55 2.86 20.06
C LYS A 196 67.46 3.51 19.01
N GLU A 197 66.89 4.05 17.94
CA GLU A 197 67.64 4.79 16.91
C GLU A 197 68.38 6.00 17.49
N LEU A 198 67.74 6.79 18.35
CA LEU A 198 68.37 7.94 19.01
C LEU A 198 69.55 7.53 19.90
N LYS A 199 69.47 6.38 20.58
CA LYS A 199 70.58 5.82 21.37
C LYS A 199 71.72 5.29 20.49
N ALA A 200 71.41 4.75 19.31
CA ALA A 200 72.42 4.29 18.35
C ALA A 200 73.18 5.47 17.71
N LEU A 201 72.54 6.63 17.55
CA LEU A 201 73.17 7.85 17.01
C LEU A 201 74.06 8.61 18.00
N THR A 202 74.07 8.27 19.29
CA THR A 202 74.95 8.90 20.31
C THR A 202 76.20 8.05 20.59
N PRO A 203 77.40 8.42 20.09
CA PRO A 203 78.61 7.64 20.31
C PRO A 203 79.15 7.82 21.74
N THR A 204 79.33 6.71 22.46
CA THR A 204 79.85 6.68 23.83
C THR A 204 81.33 7.12 23.88
N ARG A 205 81.61 8.21 24.60
CA ARG A 205 82.97 8.69 24.89
C ARG A 205 83.61 7.81 25.97
N ALA A 206 84.78 7.23 25.70
CA ALA A 206 85.48 6.34 26.64
C ALA A 206 86.12 7.12 27.82
N PRO A 207 86.10 6.57 29.06
CA PRO A 207 86.79 7.14 30.22
C PRO A 207 88.25 6.62 30.35
N PRO A 208 89.15 7.37 31.03
CA PRO A 208 90.57 7.01 31.22
C PRO A 208 90.84 6.11 32.45
N PRO A 209 92.06 5.53 32.60
CA PRO A 209 92.34 4.51 33.61
C PRO A 209 93.09 4.98 34.89
N GLY A 210 92.90 4.22 35.99
CA GLY A 210 93.73 4.21 37.21
C GLY A 210 93.15 4.94 38.45
N GLN A 211 93.53 4.65 39.70
CA GLN A 211 94.17 3.48 40.35
C GLN A 211 94.16 3.67 41.91
N ALA A 212 94.64 2.68 42.69
CA ALA A 212 94.90 2.68 44.16
C ALA A 212 93.67 2.55 45.13
N LEU A 213 93.61 1.66 46.14
CA LEU A 213 94.46 1.35 47.34
C LEU A 213 94.30 2.39 48.49
N ALA A 214 94.21 2.07 49.81
CA ALA A 214 94.23 0.78 50.54
C ALA A 214 93.73 0.88 52.03
N LEU A 215 93.42 -0.28 52.65
CA LEU A 215 93.58 -0.66 54.09
C LEU A 215 92.83 0.13 55.20
N ALA A 216 92.55 -0.39 56.41
CA ALA A 216 92.84 -1.68 57.09
C ALA A 216 91.54 -2.26 57.75
N GLN A 217 91.44 -3.15 58.77
CA GLN A 217 92.37 -3.87 59.66
C GLN A 217 91.69 -5.16 60.25
N ILE A 218 92.33 -5.88 61.18
CA ILE A 218 91.86 -7.10 61.90
C ILE A 218 92.36 -7.03 63.37
N PRO A 219 91.86 -7.86 64.34
CA PRO A 219 92.66 -9.04 64.77
C PRO A 219 91.88 -10.32 65.20
N GLU A 220 92.61 -11.45 65.16
CA GLU A 220 92.62 -12.74 65.91
C GLU A 220 91.38 -13.29 66.69
N GLY A 221 91.19 -14.62 66.87
CA GLY A 221 92.05 -15.78 66.54
C GLY A 221 91.43 -17.17 66.88
N ASP A 222 92.29 -18.21 66.93
CA ASP A 222 92.09 -19.66 67.20
C ASP A 222 91.22 -20.51 66.23
N LYS A 223 91.68 -21.57 65.52
CA LYS A 223 92.61 -22.73 65.71
C LYS A 223 91.98 -24.00 66.33
N TYR A 224 91.96 -25.09 65.55
CA TYR A 224 92.43 -26.43 65.98
C TYR A 224 92.77 -27.32 64.77
N ASN A 225 93.93 -27.99 64.85
CA ASN A 225 94.52 -29.05 63.99
C ASN A 225 94.15 -29.15 62.50
#